data_AF-A0A4Q4NJ60-F1
#
_entry.id   AF-A0A4Q4NJ60-F1
#
_cell.length_a   1.000
_cell.length_b   1.000
_cell.length_c   1.000
_cell.angle_alpha   90.00
_cell.angle_beta   90.00
_cell.angle_gamma   90.00
#
_symmetry.space_group_name_H-M   'P 1'
#
loop_
_entity.id
_entity.type
_entity.pdbx_description
1 polymer ?
#
loop_
_entity_poly.entity_id
_entity_poly.type
_entity_poly.pdbx_seq_one_letter_code
_entity_poly.pdbx_strand_id
1 'polypeptide(L)'
;MVVNVVKNTNPISIPDTIDLTAHMDIPATIQNPYPVRYKLVSATYHSGADFNAGHYAAGVTGPALPFRAERAQFFCNDAAITDLPPTDAHPNAITENPMQGDFNATTLYYERIMPASIPMKRS
;
A
#
# COMPACT_ATOMS: atom_id res chain seq x y z
N MET A 1 10.02 22.11 29.20
CA MET A 1 10.27 22.43 27.77
C MET A 1 9.24 21.65 26.97
N VAL A 2 8.31 22.32 26.29
CA VAL A 2 7.34 21.65 25.42
C VAL A 2 8.02 21.47 24.07
N VAL A 3 8.23 20.22 23.64
CA VAL A 3 8.69 19.93 22.29
C VAL A 3 7.47 20.05 21.38
N ASN A 4 7.44 21.06 20.51
CA ASN A 4 6.43 21.13 19.47
C ASN A 4 6.74 20.04 18.42
N VAL A 5 6.01 18.94 18.49
CA VAL A 5 6.11 17.85 17.52
C VAL A 5 5.20 18.19 16.34
N VAL A 6 5.80 18.54 15.20
CA VAL A 6 5.08 18.96 13.98
C VAL A 6 4.94 17.80 13.01
N LYS A 7 3.72 17.54 12.53
CA LYS A 7 3.45 16.50 11.53
C LYS A 7 4.07 16.85 10.19
N ASN A 8 4.79 15.91 9.60
CA ASN A 8 5.22 16.03 8.22
C ASN A 8 4.04 15.68 7.30
N THR A 9 3.46 16.69 6.66
CA THR A 9 2.36 16.55 5.70
C THR A 9 2.83 16.68 4.25
N ASN A 10 4.14 16.62 3.99
CA ASN A 10 4.64 16.66 2.63
C ASN A 10 4.17 15.40 1.89
N PRO A 11 3.48 15.53 0.75
CA PRO A 11 3.02 14.39 -0.01
C PRO A 11 4.21 13.52 -0.44
N ILE A 12 4.11 12.22 -0.16
CA ILE A 12 5.02 11.22 -0.72
C ILE A 12 4.27 10.41 -1.77
N SER A 13 4.94 10.12 -2.87
CA SER A 13 4.41 9.18 -3.86
C SER A 13 4.39 7.77 -3.27
N ILE A 14 3.23 7.12 -3.32
CA ILE A 14 3.07 5.75 -2.85
C ILE A 14 3.07 4.81 -4.07
N PRO A 15 4.09 3.94 -4.21
CA PRO A 15 4.10 2.99 -5.32
C PRO A 15 3.06 1.89 -5.12
N ASP A 16 2.28 1.57 -6.16
CA ASP A 16 1.37 0.40 -6.14
C ASP A 16 2.13 -0.91 -5.95
N THR A 17 3.32 -1.03 -6.56
CA THR A 17 4.18 -2.19 -6.45
C THR A 17 5.58 -1.76 -6.04
N ILE A 18 6.14 -2.42 -5.03
CA ILE A 18 7.54 -2.26 -4.62
C ILE A 18 8.35 -3.48 -5.05
N ASP A 19 9.56 -3.24 -5.56
CA ASP A 19 10.56 -4.29 -5.83
C ASP A 19 11.72 -4.11 -4.86
N LEU A 20 11.82 -5.02 -3.90
CA LEU A 20 12.86 -5.01 -2.88
C LEU A 20 14.02 -5.93 -3.22
N THR A 21 14.06 -6.53 -4.41
CA THR A 21 15.06 -7.54 -4.78
C THR A 21 16.49 -7.03 -4.58
N ALA A 22 16.76 -5.78 -4.95
CA ALA A 22 18.08 -5.16 -4.80
C ALA A 22 18.47 -4.85 -3.35
N HIS A 23 17.51 -4.89 -2.42
CA HIS A 23 17.72 -4.66 -0.98
C HIS A 23 17.82 -5.96 -0.18
N MET A 24 17.71 -7.11 -0.85
CA MET A 24 17.88 -8.42 -0.22
C MET A 24 19.35 -8.80 -0.20
N ASP A 25 19.80 -9.41 0.90
CA ASP A 25 21.08 -10.10 0.95
C ASP A 25 20.98 -11.42 0.18
N ILE A 26 21.34 -11.38 -1.10
CA ILE A 26 21.28 -12.52 -2.01
C ILE A 26 22.69 -13.08 -2.16
N PRO A 27 22.92 -14.36 -1.80
CA PRO A 27 24.22 -14.99 -2.00
C PRO A 27 24.67 -14.90 -3.46
N ALA A 28 25.94 -14.53 -3.68
CA ALA A 28 26.53 -14.40 -5.03
C ALA A 28 26.49 -15.70 -5.86
N THR A 29 26.20 -16.84 -5.23
CA THR A 29 26.01 -18.15 -5.87
C THR A 29 24.68 -18.29 -6.59
N ILE A 30 23.71 -17.40 -6.35
CA ILE A 30 22.39 -17.42 -7.00
C ILE A 30 22.43 -16.52 -8.24
N GLN A 31 22.50 -17.11 -9.44
CA GLN A 31 22.58 -16.35 -10.69
C GLN A 31 21.27 -15.67 -11.11
N ASN A 32 20.12 -16.10 -10.58
CA ASN A 32 18.80 -15.55 -10.89
C ASN A 32 17.90 -15.60 -9.64
N PRO A 33 18.08 -14.66 -8.69
CA PRO A 33 17.23 -14.60 -7.52
C PRO A 33 15.79 -14.34 -7.92
N TYR A 34 14.86 -15.00 -7.23
CA TYR A 34 13.44 -14.71 -7.41
C TYR A 34 13.15 -13.26 -7.01
N PRO A 35 12.40 -12.51 -7.81
CA PRO A 35 12.10 -11.13 -7.49
C PRO A 35 11.28 -11.06 -6.20
N VAL A 36 11.67 -10.15 -5.31
CA VAL A 36 11.00 -9.89 -4.04
C VAL A 36 10.11 -8.66 -4.22
N ARG A 37 8.95 -8.90 -4.84
CA ARG A 37 7.97 -7.86 -5.17
C ARG A 37 6.75 -7.95 -4.26
N TYR A 38 6.20 -6.80 -3.93
CA TYR A 38 4.98 -6.69 -3.15
C TYR A 38 4.02 -5.68 -3.77
N LYS A 39 2.71 -5.91 -3.63
CA LYS A 39 1.64 -5.02 -4.08
C LYS A 39 0.97 -4.38 -2.88
N LEU A 40 0.64 -3.08 -2.97
CA LEU A 40 -0.06 -2.34 -1.94
C LEU A 40 -1.49 -2.88 -1.81
N VAL A 41 -1.88 -3.27 -0.60
CA VAL A 41 -3.20 -3.85 -0.32
C VAL A 41 -3.98 -2.99 0.65
N SER A 42 -3.31 -2.28 1.56
CA SER A 42 -3.95 -1.34 2.45
C SER A 42 -3.03 -0.19 2.83
N ALA A 43 -3.62 0.96 3.13
CA ALA A 43 -2.94 2.06 3.79
C ALA A 43 -3.84 2.60 4.91
N THR A 44 -3.21 2.97 6.03
CA THR A 44 -3.84 3.76 7.09
C THR A 44 -3.44 5.21 6.91
N TYR A 45 -4.41 6.11 6.96
CA TYR A 45 -4.23 7.53 6.80
C TYR A 45 -4.65 8.29 8.05
N HIS A 46 -4.07 9.47 8.25
CA HIS A 46 -4.42 10.39 9.33
C HIS A 46 -4.72 11.79 8.77
N SER A 47 -5.91 12.31 9.07
CA SER A 47 -6.25 13.72 8.83
C SER A 47 -5.95 14.57 10.05
N GLY A 48 -5.76 15.87 9.86
CA GLY A 48 -5.38 16.81 10.92
C GLY A 48 -3.92 17.25 10.86
N ALA A 49 -3.68 18.45 11.41
CA ALA A 49 -2.40 19.16 11.36
C ALA A 49 -1.39 18.67 12.40
N ASP A 50 -1.86 18.09 13.50
CA ASP A 50 -1.03 17.67 14.62
C ASP A 50 -1.08 16.14 14.82
N PHE A 51 -0.08 15.58 15.50
CA PHE A 51 -0.06 14.15 15.83
C PHE A 51 -1.04 13.75 16.95
N ASN A 52 -1.38 14.69 17.83
CA ASN A 52 -2.21 14.43 19.01
C ASN A 52 -3.70 14.66 18.76
N ALA A 53 -4.06 15.19 17.58
CA ALA A 53 -5.43 15.53 17.23
C ALA A 53 -5.65 15.24 15.75
N GLY A 54 -6.60 14.37 15.46
CA GLY A 54 -6.89 13.97 14.10
C GLY A 54 -7.84 12.80 14.03
N HIS A 55 -8.00 12.28 12.82
CA HIS A 55 -8.87 11.15 12.53
C HIS A 55 -8.15 10.13 11.65
N TYR A 56 -8.32 8.85 11.99
CA TYR A 56 -7.74 7.76 11.24
C TYR A 56 -8.79 7.12 10.33
N ALA A 57 -8.38 6.84 9.10
CA ALA A 57 -9.18 6.10 8.12
C ALA A 57 -8.28 5.12 7.37
N ALA A 58 -8.87 4.13 6.69
CA ALA A 58 -8.12 3.12 5.97
C ALA A 58 -8.60 2.96 4.52
N GLY A 59 -7.66 2.89 3.60
CA GLY A 59 -7.90 2.36 2.25
C GLY A 59 -7.58 0.87 2.26
N VAL A 60 -8.48 0.04 1.74
CA VAL A 60 -8.32 -1.42 1.74
C VAL A 60 -8.71 -2.02 0.41
N THR A 61 -7.95 -3.01 -0.03
CA THR A 61 -8.27 -3.85 -1.18
C THR A 61 -8.99 -5.10 -0.67
N GLY A 62 -10.25 -5.26 -1.06
CA GLY A 62 -11.08 -6.42 -0.74
C GLY A 62 -10.51 -7.74 -1.32
N PRO A 63 -11.08 -8.90 -0.97
CA PRO A 63 -10.56 -10.19 -1.41
C PRO A 63 -10.59 -10.34 -2.94
N ALA A 64 -9.71 -11.18 -3.47
CA ALA A 64 -9.79 -11.62 -4.85
C ALA A 64 -11.05 -12.47 -5.05
N LEU A 65 -11.90 -12.07 -6.01
CA LEU A 65 -13.13 -12.78 -6.34
C LEU A 65 -12.94 -13.53 -7.67
N PRO A 66 -13.38 -14.79 -7.80
CA PRO A 66 -13.12 -15.61 -9.00
C PRO A 66 -13.63 -15.01 -10.32
N PHE A 67 -14.64 -14.15 -10.24
CA PHE A 67 -15.36 -13.57 -11.38
C PHE A 67 -15.01 -12.10 -11.64
N ARG A 68 -14.06 -11.52 -10.88
CA ARG A 68 -13.66 -10.12 -11.03
C ARG A 68 -12.15 -10.05 -11.21
N ALA A 69 -11.71 -9.57 -12.39
CA ALA A 69 -10.30 -9.40 -12.68
C ALA A 69 -9.64 -8.38 -11.73
N GLU A 70 -10.38 -7.36 -11.34
CA GLU A 70 -9.94 -6.32 -10.41
C GLU A 70 -10.54 -6.52 -9.03
N ARG A 71 -9.70 -6.36 -8.00
CA ARG A 71 -10.15 -6.40 -6.60
C ARG A 71 -10.87 -5.09 -6.27
N ALA A 72 -12.02 -5.19 -5.62
CA ALA A 72 -12.73 -4.03 -5.11
C ALA A 72 -11.85 -3.29 -4.08
N GLN A 73 -11.90 -1.96 -4.07
CA GLN A 73 -11.17 -1.13 -3.12
C GLN A 73 -12.18 -0.25 -2.37
N PHE A 74 -11.91 -0.03 -1.09
CA PHE A 74 -12.81 0.69 -0.19
C PHE A 74 -12.04 1.69 0.66
N PHE A 75 -12.69 2.80 0.98
CA PHE A 75 -12.27 3.71 2.02
C PHE A 75 -13.14 3.49 3.25
N CYS A 76 -12.52 3.09 4.34
CA CYS A 76 -13.15 2.82 5.62
C CYS A 76 -12.90 4.00 6.56
N ASN A 77 -13.94 4.77 6.81
CA ASN A 77 -13.95 5.91 7.71
C ASN A 77 -14.99 5.66 8.82
N ASP A 78 -14.57 5.01 9.90
CA ASP A 78 -15.45 4.50 10.97
C ASP A 78 -16.62 3.66 10.41
N ALA A 79 -17.85 4.13 10.62
CA ALA A 79 -19.07 3.49 10.12
C ALA A 79 -19.35 3.81 8.63
N ALA A 80 -18.68 4.80 8.05
CA ALA A 80 -18.84 5.19 6.66
C ALA A 80 -17.83 4.44 5.79
N ILE A 81 -18.33 3.49 5.00
CA ILE A 81 -17.54 2.75 4.01
C ILE A 81 -17.95 3.22 2.62
N THR A 82 -16.98 3.69 1.82
CA THR A 82 -17.22 4.14 0.45
C THR A 82 -16.37 3.35 -0.53
N ASP A 83 -16.91 3.05 -1.70
CA ASP A 83 -16.13 2.47 -2.79
C ASP A 83 -15.03 3.44 -3.26
N LEU A 84 -13.85 2.91 -3.54
CA LEU A 84 -12.73 3.63 -4.16
C LEU A 84 -12.53 3.09 -5.57
N PRO A 85 -13.25 3.61 -6.58
CA PRO A 85 -13.06 3.16 -7.95
C PRO A 85 -11.64 3.55 -8.43
N PRO A 86 -10.91 2.64 -9.09
CA PRO A 86 -9.68 2.97 -9.79
C PRO A 86 -9.87 4.12 -10.79
N THR A 87 -8.83 4.91 -11.00
CA THR A 87 -8.76 5.91 -12.07
C THR A 87 -7.55 5.64 -12.96
N ASP A 88 -7.50 6.27 -14.14
CA ASP A 88 -6.33 6.14 -15.03
C ASP A 88 -5.04 6.64 -14.36
N ALA A 89 -5.14 7.68 -13.52
CA ALA A 89 -4.02 8.22 -12.76
C ALA A 89 -3.66 7.33 -11.55
N HIS A 90 -4.66 6.71 -10.93
CA HIS A 90 -4.51 5.83 -9.77
C HIS A 90 -5.26 4.50 -9.98
N PRO A 91 -4.66 3.54 -10.72
CA PRO A 91 -5.26 2.21 -10.91
C PRO A 91 -5.43 1.44 -9.60
N ASN A 92 -4.60 1.75 -8.61
CA ASN A 92 -4.83 1.45 -7.21
C ASN A 92 -5.10 2.77 -6.49
N ALA A 93 -6.35 3.02 -6.12
CA ALA A 93 -6.78 4.26 -5.48
C ALA A 93 -6.06 4.46 -4.13
N ILE A 94 -5.62 3.39 -3.47
CA ILE A 94 -4.88 3.44 -2.19
C ILE A 94 -3.50 4.13 -2.37
N THR A 95 -3.00 4.27 -3.60
CA THR A 95 -1.77 5.04 -3.89
C THR A 95 -1.95 6.55 -3.78
N GLU A 96 -3.19 7.05 -3.74
CA GLU A 96 -3.48 8.46 -3.57
C GLU A 96 -3.00 8.95 -2.19
N ASN A 97 -2.20 10.02 -2.18
CA ASN A 97 -1.68 10.63 -0.97
C ASN A 97 -1.40 12.13 -1.21
N PRO A 98 -2.05 13.04 -0.48
CA PRO A 98 -3.07 12.78 0.54
C PRO A 98 -4.36 12.23 -0.09
N MET A 99 -4.95 11.22 0.54
CA MET A 99 -6.23 10.64 0.15
C MET A 99 -7.36 11.64 0.43
N GLN A 100 -8.24 11.87 -0.56
CA GLN A 100 -9.35 12.82 -0.45
C GLN A 100 -8.91 14.24 0.00
N GLY A 101 -7.66 14.62 -0.30
CA GLY A 101 -7.11 15.96 -0.01
C GLY A 101 -6.51 16.13 1.38
N ASP A 102 -7.01 15.45 2.41
CA ASP A 102 -6.64 15.73 3.81
C ASP A 102 -6.06 14.53 4.59
N PHE A 103 -6.23 13.30 4.08
CA PHE A 103 -5.79 12.09 4.76
C PHE A 103 -4.39 11.68 4.31
N ASN A 104 -3.38 12.00 5.11
CA ASN A 104 -1.99 11.67 4.83
C ASN A 104 -1.68 10.23 5.22
N ALA A 105 -1.03 9.46 4.35
CA ALA A 105 -0.67 8.08 4.65
C ALA A 105 0.33 8.00 5.81
N THR A 106 0.09 7.08 6.73
CA THR A 106 0.91 6.87 7.94
C THR A 106 1.49 5.46 8.03
N THR A 107 0.74 4.46 7.55
CA THR A 107 1.16 3.06 7.52
C THR A 107 0.74 2.45 6.20
N LEU A 108 1.66 1.72 5.56
CA LEU A 108 1.40 1.02 4.30
C LEU A 108 1.55 -0.48 4.51
N TYR A 109 0.61 -1.24 3.99
CA TYR A 109 0.62 -2.70 4.05
C TYR A 109 0.69 -3.27 2.63
N TYR A 110 1.79 -3.99 2.38
CA TYR A 110 2.11 -4.61 1.11
C TYR A 110 2.09 -6.13 1.24
N GLU A 111 1.41 -6.82 0.31
CA GLU A 111 1.39 -8.28 0.24
C GLU A 111 2.36 -8.80 -0.82
N ARG A 112 3.05 -9.90 -0.52
CA ARG A 112 4.04 -10.48 -1.43
C ARG A 112 3.36 -11.00 -2.69
N ILE A 113 3.88 -10.61 -3.85
CA ILE A 113 3.47 -11.17 -5.13
C ILE A 113 4.17 -12.53 -5.28
N MET A 114 3.41 -13.61 -5.14
CA MET A 114 3.95 -14.96 -5.35
C MET A 114 4.13 -15.24 -6.84
N PRO A 115 5.24 -15.88 -7.26
CA PRO A 115 5.40 -16.33 -8.64
C PRO A 115 4.29 -17.31 -9.03
N ALA A 116 3.75 -17.20 -10.25
CA ALA A 116 2.68 -18.06 -10.75
C ALA A 116 3.08 -19.54 -10.92
N SER A 117 4.37 -19.88 -10.80
CA SER A 117 4.84 -21.27 -10.71
C SER A 117 6.22 -21.34 -10.08
N ILE A 118 6.42 -22.26 -9.13
CA ILE A 118 7.75 -22.77 -8.79
C ILE A 118 8.01 -23.87 -9.82
N PRO A 119 8.95 -23.75 -10.77
CA PRO A 119 9.42 -24.91 -11.49
C PRO A 119 10.17 -25.78 -10.48
N MET A 120 9.46 -26.74 -9.86
CA MET A 120 10.12 -27.89 -9.25
C MET A 120 10.80 -28.64 -10.39
N LYS A 121 12.08 -28.33 -10.66
CA LYS A 121 12.95 -29.30 -11.31
C LYS A 121 13.06 -30.47 -10.35
N ARG A 122 12.30 -31.54 -10.63
CA ARG A 122 12.60 -32.86 -10.07
C ARG A 122 13.95 -33.26 -10.68
N SER A 123 14.97 -33.35 -9.83
CA SER A 123 16.18 -34.14 -10.12
C SER A 123 15.85 -35.62 -10.10
#